data_AF-A0A1I2KI53-F1
#
_entry.id   AF-A0A1I2KI53-F1
#
_cell.length_a   1.000
_cell.length_b   1.000
_cell.length_c   1.000
_cell.angle_alpha   90.00
_cell.angle_beta   90.00
_cell.angle_gamma   90.00
#
_symmetry.space_group_name_H-M   'P 1'
#
loop_
_entity.id
_entity.type
_entity.pdbx_description
1 polymer ?
#
loop_
_entity_poly.entity_id
_entity_poly.type
_entity_poly.pdbx_seq_one_letter_code
_entity_poly.pdbx_strand_id
1 'polypeptide(L)' 'MKWLRRKHRRITWKDLRRRYCEGGWRPVGEERTLFDPGKVRTTRYRYRGAAIPSPWPTTA' A
#
# COMPACT_ATOMS: atom_id res chain seq x y z
N MET A 1 -7.62 -6.12 6.70
CA MET A 1 -7.62 -7.05 7.86
C MET A 1 -7.47 -8.53 7.52
N LYS A 2 -8.16 -9.06 6.50
CA LYS A 2 -8.09 -10.49 6.13
C LYS A 2 -6.66 -10.97 5.81
N TRP A 3 -5.85 -10.14 5.14
CA TRP A 3 -4.43 -10.40 4.87
C TRP A 3 -3.59 -10.53 6.15
N LEU A 4 -3.74 -9.59 7.09
CA LEU A 4 -3.01 -9.59 8.37
C LEU A 4 -3.30 -10.88 9.18
N ARG A 5 -4.57 -11.32 9.21
CA ARG A 5 -4.96 -12.59 9.84
C ARG A 5 -4.36 -13.81 9.14
N ARG A 6 -4.25 -13.78 7.81
CA ARG A 6 -3.62 -14.87 7.05
C ARG A 6 -2.12 -14.96 7.34
N LYS A 7 -1.44 -13.82 7.50
CA LYS A 7 -0.02 -13.75 7.88
C LYS A 7 0.22 -14.20 9.33
N HIS A 8 -0.71 -13.88 10.24
CA HIS A 8 -0.61 -14.18 11.67
C HIS A 8 -1.70 -15.15 12.15
N ARG A 9 -1.69 -16.38 11.63
CA ARG A 9 -2.74 -17.40 11.88
C ARG A 9 -2.95 -17.80 13.35
N ARG A 10 -1.94 -17.65 14.20
CA ARG A 10 -1.96 -18.10 15.62
C ARG A 10 -2.26 -16.97 16.62
N ILE A 11 -2.60 -15.79 16.14
CA ILE A 11 -2.82 -14.60 16.96
C ILE A 11 -4.32 -14.26 16.99
N THR A 12 -4.82 -13.84 18.14
CA THR A 12 -6.21 -13.38 18.30
C THR A 12 -6.42 -12.04 17.61
N TRP A 13 -7.66 -11.70 17.24
CA TRP A 13 -7.98 -10.38 16.70
C TRP A 13 -7.61 -9.23 17.67
N LYS A 14 -7.75 -9.47 18.98
CA LYS A 14 -7.38 -8.50 20.02
C LYS A 14 -5.88 -8.19 19.98
N ASP A 15 -5.05 -9.23 19.94
CA ASP A 15 -3.59 -9.07 19.87
C ASP A 15 -3.12 -8.53 18.54
N LEU A 16 -3.78 -8.91 17.44
CA LEU A 16 -3.47 -8.40 16.11
C LEU A 16 -3.70 -6.88 16.03
N ARG A 17 -4.82 -6.38 16.58
CA ARG A 17 -5.10 -4.94 16.65
C ARG A 17 -4.12 -4.23 17.59
N ARG A 18 -3.80 -4.83 18.74
CA ARG A 18 -2.86 -4.23 19.70
C ARG A 18 -1.47 -4.07 19.11
N ARG A 19 -0.98 -5.08 18.37
CA ARG A 19 0.39 -5.08 17.83
C ARG A 19 0.54 -4.29 16.54
N TYR A 20 -0.45 -4.36 15.66
CA TYR A 20 -0.31 -3.83 14.30
C TYR A 20 -1.23 -2.66 13.99
N CYS A 21 -2.16 -2.30 14.88
CA CYS A 21 -3.14 -1.25 14.62
C CYS A 21 -3.24 -0.24 15.78
N GLU A 22 -2.32 -0.27 16.75
CA GLU A 22 -2.35 0.59 17.95
C GLU A 22 -3.71 0.59 18.67
N GLY A 23 -4.43 -0.54 18.63
CA GLY A 23 -5.78 -0.67 19.21
C GLY A 23 -6.92 -0.19 18.30
N GLY A 24 -6.63 0.48 17.19
CA GLY A 24 -7.58 0.82 16.14
C GLY A 24 -7.85 -0.32 15.15
N TRP A 25 -8.49 0.04 14.04
CA TRP A 25 -8.84 -0.87 12.94
C TRP A 25 -8.00 -0.65 11.67
N ARG A 26 -7.07 0.30 11.70
CA ARG A 26 -6.14 0.57 10.61
C ARG A 26 -4.76 0.06 10.98
N PRO A 27 -4.08 -0.67 10.07
CA PRO A 27 -2.70 -1.04 10.30
C PRO A 27 -1.82 0.22 10.41
N VAL A 28 -0.89 0.19 11.36
CA VAL A 28 0.16 1.18 11.55
C VAL A 28 1.50 0.56 11.18
N GLY A 29 2.39 1.38 10.62
CA GLY A 29 3.76 0.96 10.33
C GLY A 29 4.61 1.19 11.56
N GLU A 30 5.70 0.44 11.67
CA GLU A 30 6.59 0.52 12.83
C GLU A 30 7.32 1.88 12.92
N GLU A 31 7.69 2.45 11.77
CA GLU A 31 8.48 3.68 11.70
C GLU A 31 7.74 4.84 11.03
N ARG A 32 6.82 4.54 10.10
CA ARG A 32 6.12 5.55 9.28
C ARG A 32 4.63 5.24 9.21
N THR A 33 3.81 6.28 9.24
CA THR A 33 2.38 6.17 8.99
C THR A 33 2.14 5.56 7.61
N LEU A 34 1.38 4.46 7.55
CA LEU A 34 1.01 3.88 6.27
C LEU A 34 0.17 4.86 5.48
N PHE A 35 0.55 5.02 4.21
CA PHE A 35 -0.22 5.77 3.26
C PHE A 35 -1.61 5.16 3.06
N ASP A 36 -2.64 5.99 2.90
CA ASP A 36 -4.00 5.53 2.68
C ASP A 36 -4.28 5.38 1.17
N PRO A 37 -4.22 4.16 0.60
CA PRO A 37 -4.45 3.98 -0.84
C PRO A 37 -5.87 4.38 -1.26
N GLY A 38 -6.85 4.39 -0.34
CA GLY A 38 -8.21 4.85 -0.63
C GLY A 38 -8.29 6.35 -0.95
N LYS A 39 -7.29 7.13 -0.53
CA LYS A 39 -7.19 8.56 -0.88
C LYS A 39 -6.65 8.77 -2.30
N VAL A 40 -6.06 7.75 -2.93
CA VAL A 40 -5.56 7.86 -4.30
C VAL A 40 -6.62 7.40 -5.27
N ARG A 41 -7.11 8.33 -6.08
CA ARG A 41 -7.97 7.99 -7.20
C ARG A 41 -7.13 7.36 -8.32
N THR A 42 -7.46 6.12 -8.67
CA THR A 42 -6.86 5.48 -9.85
C THR A 42 -7.47 6.09 -11.11
N THR A 43 -6.68 6.83 -11.88
CA THR A 43 -7.06 7.24 -13.25
C THR A 43 -6.52 6.21 -14.23
N ARG A 44 -7.42 5.42 -14.83
CA ARG A 44 -7.07 4.58 -15.98
C ARG A 44 -6.96 5.44 -17.25
N TYR A 45 -6.12 5.00 -18.18
CA TYR A 45 -5.92 5.63 -19.49
C TYR A 45 -5.44 7.08 -19.45
N ARG A 46 -4.36 7.35 -18.71
CA ARG A 46 -3.61 8.58 -18.93
C ARG A 46 -2.74 8.42 -20.17
N TYR A 47 -3.24 8.88 -21.32
CA TYR A 47 -2.40 9.07 -22.49
C TYR A 47 -1.27 10.05 -22.13
N ARG A 48 -0.03 9.59 -22.19
CA ARG A 48 1.16 10.42 -21.88
C ARG A 48 1.93 10.82 -23.14
N GLY A 49 1.46 10.48 -24.34
CA GLY A 49 2.11 10.84 -25.62
C GLY A 49 3.62 10.61 -25.60
N ALA A 50 4.38 11.57 -26.14
CA ALA A 50 5.85 11.61 -26.08
C ALA A 50 6.41 12.21 -24.77
N ALA A 51 5.56 12.48 -23.77
CA ALA A 51 6.00 13.13 -22.51
C ALA A 51 6.73 12.19 -21.55
N ILE A 52 6.67 10.88 -21.77
CA ILE A 52 7.54 9.92 -21.08
C ILE A 52 8.71 9.63 -22.01
N PRO A 53 9.95 10.01 -21.65
CA PRO A 53 11.12 9.67 -22.46
C PRO A 53 11.29 8.15 -22.51
N SER A 54 11.71 7.61 -23.65
CA SER A 54 12.13 6.21 -23.72
C SER A 54 13.37 6.02 -22.85
N PRO A 55 13.45 4.94 -22.05
CA PRO A 55 14.61 4.67 -21.22
C PRO A 55 15.84 4.26 -22.05
N TRP A 56 15.66 3.99 -23.34
CA TRP A 56 16.71 3.59 -24.26
C TRP A 56 17.08 4.77 -25.16
N PRO A 57 18.38 5.02 -25.40
CA PRO A 57 18.82 5.99 -26.37
C PRO A 57 18.44 5.53 -27.78
N THR A 58 17.82 6.42 -28.57
CA THR A 58 17.62 6.18 -29.99
C THR A 58 18.96 6.40 -30.70
N THR A 59 19.55 5.33 -31.24
CA THR A 59 20.69 5.46 -32.15
C THR A 59 20.19 6.11 -33.44
N ALA A 60 20.85 7.20 -33.84
CA ALA A 60 20.56 7.93 -35.08
C ALA A 60 20.94 7.11 -36.32
#